data_AF-B1ZH72-F1
#
_entry.id   AF-B1ZH72-F1
#
_cell.length_a   1.000
_cell.length_b   1.000
_cell.length_c   1.000
_cell.angle_alpha   90.00
_cell.angle_beta   90.00
_cell.angle_gamma   90.00
#
_symmetry.space_group_name_H-M   'P 1'
#
loop_
_entity.id
_entity.type
_entity.pdbx_description
1 polymer ?
#
loop_
_entity_poly.entity_id
_entity_poly.type
_entity_poly.pdbx_seq_one_letter_code
_entity_poly.pdbx_strand_id
1 'polypeptide(L)'
;MSMDASRLASAAADAYAAEAKPPLTEELVAKVRDALLAAFNEADATAETDRLKRLNAALDAFETDLDAVAGPRIASLDETSAAVTTRHRSEAGQPLRAFGGQ
;
A
#
# COMPACT_ATOMS: atom_id res chain seq x y z
N MET A 1 -14.86 -8.92 15.18
CA MET A 1 -14.45 -9.28 13.81
C MET A 1 -13.04 -8.76 13.58
N SER A 2 -12.02 -9.56 13.87
CA SER A 2 -10.60 -9.12 13.77
C SER A 2 -9.76 -10.04 12.86
N MET A 3 -10.40 -11.04 12.24
CA MET A 3 -9.74 -12.04 11.39
C MET A 3 -9.51 -11.50 9.96
N ASP A 4 -10.35 -10.57 9.53
CA ASP A 4 -10.37 -10.03 8.17
C ASP A 4 -9.27 -8.97 7.96
N ALA A 5 -9.03 -8.13 8.98
CA ALA A 5 -8.04 -7.05 8.93
C ALA A 5 -6.59 -7.57 8.79
N SER A 6 -6.22 -8.64 9.51
CA SER A 6 -4.89 -9.23 9.42
C SER A 6 -4.66 -9.94 8.08
N ARG A 7 -5.71 -10.53 7.51
CA ARG A 7 -5.68 -11.13 6.17
C ARG A 7 -5.56 -10.08 5.07
N LEU A 8 -6.34 -8.99 5.17
CA LEU A 8 -6.26 -7.83 4.28
C LEU A 8 -4.90 -7.14 4.35
N ALA A 9 -4.36 -6.93 5.55
CA ALA A 9 -3.03 -6.34 5.74
C ALA A 9 -1.94 -7.21 5.09
N SER A 10 -2.04 -8.54 5.24
CA SER A 10 -1.11 -9.47 4.61
C SER A 10 -1.22 -9.46 3.08
N ALA A 11 -2.45 -9.48 2.54
CA ALA A 11 -2.69 -9.42 1.10
C ALA A 11 -2.23 -8.08 0.49
N ALA A 12 -2.43 -6.97 1.20
CA ALA A 12 -2.00 -5.65 0.76
C ALA A 12 -0.47 -5.49 0.82
N ALA A 13 0.18 -6.03 1.85
CA ALA A 13 1.64 -6.04 1.95
C ALA A 13 2.26 -6.91 0.84
N ASP A 14 1.67 -8.07 0.53
CA ASP A 14 2.12 -8.95 -0.54
C ASP A 14 1.95 -8.31 -1.93
N ALA A 15 0.77 -7.74 -2.21
CA ALA A 15 0.52 -7.00 -3.45
C ALA A 15 1.47 -5.80 -3.60
N TYR A 16 1.70 -5.06 -2.52
CA TYR A 16 2.66 -3.96 -2.49
C TYR A 16 4.09 -4.46 -2.75
N ALA A 17 4.52 -5.54 -2.10
CA ALA A 17 5.86 -6.10 -2.27
C ALA A 17 6.10 -6.69 -3.66
N ALA A 18 5.07 -7.28 -4.29
CA ALA A 18 5.14 -7.82 -5.63
C ALA A 18 5.36 -6.74 -6.71
N GLU A 19 4.81 -5.54 -6.48
CA GLU A 19 4.92 -4.42 -7.42
C GLU A 19 5.96 -3.36 -7.02
N ALA A 20 6.41 -3.35 -5.76
CA ALA A 20 7.44 -2.45 -5.26
C ALA A 20 8.79 -2.70 -5.94
N LYS A 21 9.49 -1.62 -6.26
CA LYS A 21 10.84 -1.66 -6.83
C LYS A 21 11.74 -0.70 -6.04
N PRO A 22 12.88 -1.19 -5.47
CA PRO A 22 13.41 -2.56 -5.45
C PRO A 22 12.57 -3.55 -4.60
N PRO A 23 12.80 -4.88 -4.76
CA PRO A 23 12.07 -5.89 -3.99
C PRO A 23 12.32 -5.70 -2.49
N LEU A 24 11.23 -5.69 -1.73
CA LEU A 24 11.27 -5.57 -0.27
C LEU A 24 11.80 -6.87 0.34
N THR A 25 12.61 -6.77 1.39
CA THR A 25 12.97 -7.93 2.21
C THR A 25 11.79 -8.37 3.09
N GLU A 26 11.80 -9.61 3.56
CA GLU A 26 10.73 -10.15 4.43
C GLU A 26 10.50 -9.29 5.68
N GLU A 27 11.56 -8.69 6.23
CA GLU A 27 11.47 -7.74 7.34
C GLU A 27 10.72 -6.45 6.98
N LEU A 28 10.96 -5.92 5.78
CA LEU A 28 10.25 -4.74 5.28
C LEU A 28 8.78 -5.06 4.99
N VAL A 29 8.49 -6.23 4.41
CA VAL A 29 7.12 -6.71 4.21
C VAL A 29 6.39 -6.86 5.54
N ALA A 30 7.05 -7.38 6.58
CA ALA A 30 6.48 -7.48 7.91
C ALA A 30 6.16 -6.10 8.53
N LYS A 31 7.03 -5.11 8.35
CA LYS A 31 6.80 -3.72 8.79
C LYS A 31 5.62 -3.07 8.05
N VAL A 32 5.55 -3.23 6.72
CA VAL A 32 4.42 -2.73 5.91
C VAL A 32 3.12 -3.39 6.38
N ARG A 33 3.11 -4.71 6.57
CA ARG A 33 1.95 -5.44 7.07
C ARG A 33 1.49 -4.91 8.43
N ASP A 34 2.40 -4.65 9.36
CA ASP A 34 2.07 -4.13 10.68
C ASP A 34 1.47 -2.71 10.62
N ALA A 35 2.07 -1.83 9.79
CA ALA A 35 1.55 -0.49 9.55
C ALA A 35 0.15 -0.50 8.91
N LEU A 36 -0.07 -1.38 7.93
CA LEU A 36 -1.38 -1.58 7.30
C LEU A 36 -2.39 -2.14 8.31
N LEU A 37 -1.99 -3.11 9.15
CA LEU A 37 -2.83 -3.69 10.18
C LEU A 37 -3.27 -2.64 11.21
N ALA A 38 -2.34 -1.80 11.67
CA ALA A 38 -2.66 -0.67 12.55
C ALA A 38 -3.68 0.27 11.89
N ALA A 39 -3.48 0.62 10.62
CA ALA A 39 -4.42 1.45 9.87
C ALA A 39 -5.80 0.79 9.69
N PHE A 40 -5.87 -0.54 9.53
CA PHE A 40 -7.15 -1.27 9.48
C PHE A 40 -7.85 -1.31 10.84
N ASN A 41 -7.10 -1.44 11.93
CA ASN A 41 -7.64 -1.49 13.29
C ASN A 41 -8.11 -0.11 13.78
N GLU A 42 -7.47 0.98 13.33
CA GLU A 42 -7.91 2.35 13.59
C GLU A 42 -9.07 2.82 12.70
N ALA A 43 -9.36 2.08 11.62
CA ALA A 43 -10.47 2.38 10.73
C ALA A 43 -11.81 1.92 11.34
N ASP A 44 -12.22 2.59 12.41
CA ASP A 44 -13.55 2.48 13.01
C ASP A 44 -14.56 3.15 12.07
N ALA A 45 -15.40 2.34 11.40
CA ALA A 45 -16.60 2.71 10.63
C ALA A 45 -16.56 4.03 9.81
N THR A 46 -15.39 4.44 9.29
CA THR A 46 -15.23 5.63 8.46
C THR A 46 -15.36 5.25 6.98
N ALA A 47 -15.75 6.21 6.15
CA ALA A 47 -15.93 6.01 4.71
C ALA A 47 -14.68 5.34 4.10
N GLU A 48 -14.89 4.43 3.14
CA GLU A 48 -13.81 3.70 2.46
C GLU A 48 -12.69 4.62 1.96
N THR A 49 -13.06 5.81 1.45
CA THR A 49 -12.11 6.83 1.00
C THR A 49 -11.16 7.30 2.10
N ASP A 50 -11.62 7.46 3.34
CA ASP A 50 -10.79 7.86 4.48
C ASP A 50 -9.88 6.71 4.94
N ARG A 51 -10.36 5.47 4.86
CA ARG A 51 -9.53 4.27 5.10
C ARG A 51 -8.42 4.15 4.07
N LEU A 52 -8.73 4.31 2.78
CA LEU A 52 -7.76 4.30 1.68
C LEU A 52 -6.72 5.42 1.83
N LYS A 53 -7.13 6.64 2.21
CA LYS A 53 -6.18 7.74 2.47
C LYS A 53 -5.19 7.41 3.58
N ARG A 54 -5.64 6.83 4.70
CA ARG A 54 -4.76 6.43 5.80
C ARG A 54 -3.78 5.32 5.41
N LEU A 55 -4.25 4.30 4.69
CA LEU A 55 -3.39 3.21 4.21
C LEU A 55 -2.31 3.75 3.25
N ASN A 56 -2.70 4.63 2.33
CA ASN A 56 -1.74 5.27 1.44
C ASN A 56 -0.78 6.20 2.19
N ALA A 57 -1.23 6.92 3.22
CA ALA A 57 -0.35 7.74 4.07
C ALA A 57 0.66 6.90 4.85
N ALA A 58 0.25 5.73 5.37
CA ALA A 58 1.16 4.79 6.03
C ALA A 58 2.23 4.26 5.06
N LEU A 59 1.84 3.93 3.82
CA LEU A 59 2.78 3.56 2.76
C LEU A 59 3.72 4.73 2.40
N ASP A 60 3.21 5.96 2.34
CA ASP A 60 4.02 7.16 2.04
C ASP A 60 5.07 7.44 3.11
N ALA A 61 4.69 7.30 4.39
CA ALA A 61 5.60 7.43 5.51
C ALA A 61 6.68 6.34 5.47
N PHE A 62 6.32 5.10 5.11
CA PHE A 62 7.26 4.00 4.96
C PHE A 62 8.22 4.20 3.77
N GLU A 63 7.71 4.67 2.63
CA GLU A 63 8.54 5.05 1.47
C GLU A 63 9.50 6.18 1.81
N THR A 64 9.03 7.19 2.54
CA THR A 64 9.85 8.33 3.02
C THR A 64 10.94 7.88 3.99
N ASP A 65 10.63 6.94 4.89
CA ASP A 65 11.60 6.37 5.83
C ASP A 65 12.70 5.56 5.12
N LEU A 66 12.31 4.82 4.07
CA LEU A 66 13.25 4.02 3.29
C LEU A 66 14.09 4.82 2.29
N ASP A 67 13.58 5.96 1.79
CA ASP A 67 14.18 6.83 0.76
C ASP A 67 14.76 6.08 -0.46
N ALA A 68 14.29 4.86 -0.70
CA ALA A 68 14.88 3.93 -1.67
C ALA A 68 13.84 3.05 -2.37
N VAL A 69 12.56 3.17 -2.00
CA VAL A 69 11.47 2.33 -2.52
C VAL A 69 10.31 3.20 -2.96
N ALA A 70 9.80 2.95 -4.16
CA ALA A 70 8.52 3.48 -4.61
C ALA A 70 7.61 2.30 -4.99
N GLY A 71 6.53 2.10 -4.24
CA GLY A 71 5.57 1.04 -4.48
C GLY A 71 4.25 1.55 -5.07
N PRO A 72 3.32 0.64 -5.39
CA PRO A 72 2.00 1.02 -5.86
C PRO A 72 1.13 1.60 -4.72
N ARG A 73 0.06 2.30 -5.09
CA ARG A 73 -0.92 2.82 -4.14
C ARG A 73 -2.13 1.91 -4.05
N ILE A 74 -2.70 1.78 -2.87
CA ILE A 74 -3.92 0.99 -2.66
C ILE A 74 -5.09 1.79 -3.25
N ALA A 75 -5.73 1.26 -4.29
CA ALA A 75 -6.84 1.90 -4.99
C ALA A 75 -8.20 1.43 -4.46
N SER A 76 -8.34 0.13 -4.14
CA SER A 76 -9.56 -0.43 -3.59
C SER A 76 -9.23 -1.67 -2.75
N LEU A 77 -10.07 -1.94 -1.76
CA LEU A 77 -9.92 -3.02 -0.80
C LEU A 77 -11.29 -3.69 -0.66
N ASP A 78 -11.35 -4.98 -0.96
CA ASP A 78 -12.56 -5.76 -0.76
C ASP A 78 -12.40 -6.64 0.48
N GLU A 79 -13.13 -6.30 1.55
CA GLU A 79 -13.10 -7.05 2.81
C GLU A 79 -13.79 -8.41 2.72
N THR A 80 -14.73 -8.58 1.78
CA THR A 80 -15.48 -9.84 1.60
C THR A 80 -14.63 -10.90 0.88
N SER A 81 -13.87 -10.49 -0.13
CA SER A 81 -12.99 -11.33 -0.93
C SER A 81 -11.52 -11.29 -0.50
N ALA A 82 -11.17 -10.44 0.48
CA ALA A 82 -9.79 -10.13 0.83
C ALA A 82 -8.96 -9.73 -0.41
N ALA A 83 -9.58 -9.05 -1.36
CA ALA A 83 -8.95 -8.63 -2.60
C ALA A 83 -8.41 -7.22 -2.45
N VAL A 84 -7.15 -7.01 -2.82
CA VAL A 84 -6.50 -5.71 -2.77
C VAL A 84 -6.19 -5.31 -4.20
N THR A 85 -6.73 -4.18 -4.62
CA THR A 85 -6.39 -3.58 -5.91
C THR A 85 -5.39 -2.47 -5.68
N THR A 86 -4.19 -2.68 -6.17
CA THR A 86 -3.13 -1.70 -6.23
C THR A 86 -3.16 -0.99 -7.58
N ARG A 87 -2.72 0.27 -7.61
CA ARG A 87 -2.58 1.04 -8.84
C ARG A 87 -1.22 1.69 -8.87
N HIS A 88 -0.51 1.49 -9.98
CA HIS A 88 0.78 2.12 -10.21
C HIS A 88 0.64 3.64 -10.30
N ARG A 89 1.56 4.38 -9.67
CA ARG A 89 1.63 5.85 -9.72
C ARG A 89 1.65 6.38 -11.16
N SER A 90 2.19 5.62 -12.12
CA SER A 90 2.24 5.96 -13.55
C SER A 90 0.88 6.24 -14.20
N GLU A 91 -0.23 5.76 -13.63
CA GLU A 91 -1.58 6.01 -14.16
C GLU A 91 -2.35 7.08 -13.35
N ALA A 92 -1.83 7.51 -12.21
CA ALA A 92 -2.54 8.39 -11.26
C ALA A 92 -2.16 9.88 -11.38
N GLY A 93 -1.19 10.24 -12.23
CA GLY A 93 -0.92 11.64 -12.57
C GLY A 93 0.54 12.01 -12.50
N GLN A 94 1.25 11.85 -13.63
CA GLN A 94 2.19 12.80 -14.22
C GLN A 94 2.85 12.07 -15.40
N PRO A 95 2.91 12.64 -16.62
CA PRO A 95 3.71 12.04 -17.68
C PRO A 95 5.14 11.88 -17.16
N LEU A 96 5.66 10.65 -17.20
CA LEU A 96 7.08 10.36 -17.06
C LEU A 96 7.78 11.22 -18.11
N ARG A 97 8.37 12.34 -17.68
CA ARG A 97 9.24 13.13 -18.55
C ARG A 97 10.39 12.20 -18.88
N ALA A 98 10.39 11.68 -20.10
CA ALA A 98 11.42 10.77 -20.58
C ALA A 98 12.77 11.47 -20.38
N PHE A 99 13.59 10.93 -19.48
CA PHE A 99 15.01 11.19 -19.50
C PHE A 99 15.52 10.59 -20.81
N GLY A 100 15.78 11.42 -21.83
CA GLY A 100 16.30 10.92 -23.10
C GLY A 100 16.52 11.98 -24.18
N GLY A 101 17.74 12.52 -24.21
CA GLY A 101 18.44 13.05 -25.40
C GLY A 101 17.96 14.41 -25.92
N GLN A 102 18.82 15.37 -26.25
CA GLN A 102 20.28 15.45 -26.35
C GLN A 102 20.63 16.92 -26.65
#